data_AF-A0A943XS59-F1
#
_entry.id   AF-A0A943XS59-F1
#
_cell.length_a   1.000
_cell.length_b   1.000
_cell.length_c   1.000
_cell.angle_alpha   90.00
_cell.angle_beta   90.00
_cell.angle_gamma   90.00
#
_symmetry.space_group_name_H-M   'P 1'
#
loop_
_entity.id
_entity.type
_entity.pdbx_description
1 polymer ?
#
loop_
_entity_poly.entity_id
_entity_poly.type
_entity_poly.pdbx_seq_one_letter_code
_entity_poly.pdbx_strand_id
1 'polypeptide(L)'
;MPKCLYTDPNELRAPGKIHFEDIDVNQYNKTIEDEKANFSKEDFMRIYEDMFSIRTFELMLLDIKQKGMYAGVNYTYPGPAHLAIGQEAAAVGEAYYLDANDFVFGSHRSHHEIIAKAFSAIHKLSDDELKDIMENYMGGALYQKVAEKLPGADMKETAKNF
;
A
#
# COMPACT_ATOMS: atom_id res chain seq x y z
N MET A 1 -13.38 -15.10 -6.16
CA MET A 1 -14.75 -14.92 -6.68
C MET A 1 -15.61 -16.10 -6.26
N PRO A 2 -16.76 -15.89 -5.59
CA PRO A 2 -17.71 -16.99 -5.36
C PRO A 2 -18.06 -17.60 -6.72
N LYS A 3 -17.94 -18.93 -6.84
CA LYS A 3 -18.14 -19.64 -8.12
C LYS A 3 -19.57 -19.52 -8.64
N CYS A 4 -20.52 -19.18 -7.77
CA CYS A 4 -21.88 -18.84 -8.11
C CYS A 4 -22.45 -17.92 -7.01
N LEU A 5 -23.06 -16.80 -7.40
CA LEU A 5 -23.91 -16.01 -6.54
C LEU A 5 -25.34 -16.23 -7.07
N TYR A 6 -26.16 -16.98 -6.34
CA TYR A 6 -27.55 -17.19 -6.75
C TYR A 6 -28.32 -15.90 -6.54
N THR A 7 -28.86 -15.36 -7.64
CA THR A 7 -29.68 -14.15 -7.64
C THR A 7 -31.06 -14.52 -8.15
N ASP A 8 -32.09 -14.43 -7.29
CA ASP A 8 -33.48 -14.59 -7.71
C ASP A 8 -34.04 -13.20 -8.07
N PRO A 9 -34.37 -12.94 -9.35
CA PRO A 9 -34.96 -11.67 -9.77
C PRO A 9 -36.31 -11.38 -9.09
N ASN A 10 -37.05 -12.39 -8.67
CA ASN A 10 -38.33 -12.22 -7.98
C ASN A 10 -38.12 -11.68 -6.56
N GLU A 11 -37.06 -12.09 -5.88
CA GLU A 11 -36.70 -11.60 -4.55
C GLU A 11 -36.01 -10.23 -4.63
N LEU A 12 -35.00 -10.08 -5.51
CA LEU A 12 -34.25 -8.83 -5.69
C LEU A 12 -35.10 -7.67 -6.18
N ARG A 13 -36.18 -7.95 -6.91
CA ARG A 13 -37.11 -6.95 -7.44
C ARG A 13 -38.48 -6.99 -6.76
N ALA A 14 -38.60 -7.71 -5.65
CA ALA A 14 -39.84 -7.73 -4.88
C ALA A 14 -40.20 -6.30 -4.45
N PRO A 15 -41.49 -5.90 -4.54
CA PRO A 15 -41.93 -4.63 -3.97
C PRO A 15 -41.64 -4.59 -2.47
N GLY A 16 -40.94 -3.56 -2.02
CA GLY A 16 -40.55 -3.41 -0.62
C GLY A 16 -40.12 -1.98 -0.32
N LYS A 17 -39.67 -1.75 0.92
CA LYS A 17 -39.09 -0.48 1.35
C LYS A 17 -37.73 -0.77 1.98
N ILE A 18 -36.70 -0.04 1.53
CA ILE A 18 -35.41 -0.03 2.22
C ILE A 18 -35.54 1.00 3.34
N HIS A 19 -35.42 0.54 4.57
CA HIS A 19 -35.23 1.39 5.74
C HIS A 19 -33.75 1.30 6.12
N PHE A 20 -33.02 2.41 6.09
CA PHE A 20 -31.61 2.46 6.49
C PHE A 20 -31.38 3.70 7.35
N GLU A 21 -30.41 3.60 8.26
CA GLU A 21 -29.94 4.73 9.07
C GLU A 21 -29.12 5.70 8.20
N ASP A 22 -29.01 6.96 8.61
CA ASP A 22 -28.17 7.91 7.88
C ASP A 22 -26.73 7.38 7.78
N ILE A 23 -26.17 7.41 6.57
CA ILE A 23 -24.78 7.07 6.33
C ILE A 23 -23.99 8.37 6.46
N ASP A 24 -23.12 8.43 7.46
CA ASP A 24 -22.24 9.58 7.64
C ASP A 24 -21.34 9.78 6.42
N VAL A 25 -21.46 10.95 5.79
CA VAL A 25 -20.63 11.36 4.66
C VAL A 25 -19.75 12.52 5.08
N ASN A 26 -18.43 12.35 4.98
CA ASN A 26 -17.42 13.38 5.27
C ASN A 26 -17.56 14.01 6.68
N GLN A 27 -18.05 13.24 7.66
CA GLN A 27 -18.23 13.72 9.04
C GLN A 27 -16.95 13.69 9.89
N TYR A 28 -15.87 13.10 9.37
CA TYR A 28 -14.60 13.05 10.06
C TYR A 28 -13.98 14.45 10.14
N ASN A 29 -13.93 15.00 11.36
CA ASN A 29 -13.46 16.35 11.65
C ASN A 29 -12.46 16.42 12.82
N LYS A 30 -11.92 15.26 13.24
CA LYS A 30 -10.94 15.18 14.31
C LYS A 30 -9.63 15.83 13.90
N THR A 31 -9.01 16.53 14.84
CA THR A 31 -7.68 17.10 14.66
C THR A 31 -6.59 16.05 14.95
N ILE A 32 -5.34 16.34 14.58
CA ILE A 32 -4.20 15.50 14.97
C ILE A 32 -4.07 15.41 16.49
N GLU A 33 -4.43 16.47 17.24
CA GLU A 33 -4.42 16.41 18.71
C GLU A 33 -5.45 15.43 19.27
N ASP A 34 -6.65 15.37 18.65
CA ASP A 34 -7.68 14.40 19.05
C ASP A 34 -7.24 12.96 18.73
N GLU A 35 -6.55 12.77 17.60
CA GLU A 35 -6.09 11.45 17.16
C GLU A 35 -4.87 10.92 17.93
N LYS A 36 -4.18 11.75 18.71
CA LYS A 36 -3.13 11.26 19.64
C LYS A 36 -3.68 10.31 20.71
N ALA A 37 -5.00 10.26 20.91
CA ALA A 37 -5.64 9.25 21.74
C ALA A 37 -5.59 7.85 21.12
N ASN A 38 -5.48 7.74 19.79
CA ASN A 38 -5.50 6.48 19.04
C ASN A 38 -4.13 6.09 18.47
N PHE A 39 -3.27 7.08 18.18
CA PHE A 39 -1.99 6.85 17.52
C PHE A 39 -0.83 7.53 18.25
N SER A 40 0.31 6.84 18.29
CA SER A 40 1.56 7.41 18.78
C SER A 40 2.16 8.38 17.76
N LYS A 41 3.20 9.13 18.18
CA LYS A 41 3.97 9.96 17.26
C LYS A 41 4.64 9.10 16.19
N GLU A 42 5.17 7.95 16.58
CA GLU A 42 5.84 7.00 15.71
C GLU A 42 4.88 6.45 14.65
N ASP A 43 3.62 6.19 15.02
CA ASP A 43 2.57 5.80 14.06
C ASP A 43 2.31 6.89 13.03
N PHE A 44 2.16 8.16 13.45
CA PHE A 44 1.96 9.27 12.53
C PHE A 44 3.16 9.45 11.57
N MET A 45 4.38 9.33 12.09
CA MET A 45 5.58 9.44 11.28
C MET A 45 5.66 8.33 10.23
N ARG A 46 5.34 7.09 10.63
CA ARG A 46 5.28 5.93 9.74
C ARG A 46 4.20 6.11 8.66
N ILE A 47 2.97 6.47 9.05
CA ILE A 47 1.86 6.67 8.11
C ILE A 47 2.24 7.75 7.07
N TYR A 48 2.87 8.83 7.52
CA TYR A 48 3.36 9.87 6.63
C TYR A 48 4.48 9.38 5.70
N GLU A 49 5.47 8.65 6.22
CA GLU A 49 6.56 8.07 5.43
C GLU A 49 6.04 7.15 4.32
N ASP A 50 5.09 6.27 4.64
CA ASP A 50 4.47 5.34 3.69
C ASP A 50 3.75 6.11 2.58
N MET A 51 2.93 7.12 2.93
CA MET A 51 2.25 7.95 1.94
C MET A 51 3.23 8.74 1.07
N PHE A 52 4.28 9.30 1.67
CA PHE A 52 5.28 10.09 0.96
C PHE A 52 6.11 9.23 -0.01
N SER A 53 6.44 8.01 0.39
CA SER A 53 7.15 7.04 -0.43
C SER A 53 6.31 6.62 -1.64
N ILE A 54 5.03 6.35 -1.44
CA ILE A 54 4.08 6.06 -2.54
C ILE A 54 3.98 7.26 -3.49
N ARG A 55 3.78 8.47 -2.96
CA ARG A 55 3.75 9.69 -3.78
C ARG A 55 5.02 9.83 -4.62
N THR A 56 6.18 9.56 -4.03
CA THR A 56 7.48 9.66 -4.69
C THR A 56 7.59 8.64 -5.83
N PHE A 57 7.17 7.41 -5.60
CA PHE A 57 7.13 6.36 -6.62
C PHE A 57 6.19 6.73 -7.79
N GLU A 58 4.99 7.24 -7.49
CA GLU A 58 4.03 7.62 -8.54
C GLU A 58 4.52 8.82 -9.36
N LEU A 59 5.21 9.78 -8.72
CA LEU A 59 5.85 10.90 -9.42
C LEU A 59 7.05 10.45 -10.27
N MET A 60 7.83 9.47 -9.80
CA MET A 60 8.87 8.83 -10.61
C MET A 60 8.26 8.21 -11.88
N LEU A 61 7.17 7.46 -11.75
CA LEU A 61 6.49 6.87 -12.91
C LEU A 61 5.93 7.93 -13.86
N LEU A 62 5.41 9.03 -13.32
CA LEU A 62 4.96 10.17 -14.13
C LEU A 62 6.11 10.75 -14.96
N ASP A 63 7.28 10.93 -14.36
CA ASP A 63 8.48 11.42 -15.04
C ASP A 63 8.92 10.47 -16.17
N ILE A 64 8.95 9.17 -15.91
CA ILE A 64 9.23 8.16 -16.95
C ILE A 64 8.23 8.27 -18.10
N LYS A 65 6.94 8.45 -17.80
CA LYS A 65 5.88 8.55 -18.81
C LYS A 65 5.96 9.80 -19.66
N GLN A 66 6.24 10.94 -19.04
CA GLN A 66 6.23 12.22 -19.73
C GLN A 66 7.55 12.53 -20.41
N LYS A 67 8.66 12.08 -19.83
CA LYS A 67 10.02 12.48 -20.22
C LYS A 67 10.86 11.34 -20.79
N GLY A 68 10.42 10.09 -20.65
CA GLY A 68 11.22 8.91 -21.05
C GLY A 68 12.49 8.73 -20.22
N MET A 69 12.54 9.33 -19.03
CA MET A 69 13.69 9.27 -18.12
C MET A 69 13.27 9.50 -16.67
N TYR A 70 14.09 9.03 -15.75
CA TYR A 70 14.01 9.38 -14.33
C TYR A 70 15.42 9.56 -13.78
N ALA A 71 15.64 10.63 -13.00
CA ALA A 71 16.94 10.96 -12.42
C ALA A 71 18.12 10.93 -13.44
N GLY A 72 17.88 11.35 -14.68
CA GLY A 72 18.88 11.35 -15.76
C GLY A 72 19.13 9.99 -16.42
N VAL A 73 18.45 8.93 -15.97
CA VAL A 73 18.50 7.59 -16.57
C VAL A 73 17.36 7.44 -17.56
N ASN A 74 17.70 7.21 -18.83
CA ASN A 74 16.71 6.96 -19.87
C ASN A 74 15.97 5.64 -19.61
N TYR A 75 14.65 5.65 -19.74
CA TYR A 75 13.81 4.48 -19.54
C TYR A 75 12.63 4.49 -20.52
N THR A 76 12.44 3.38 -21.23
CA THR A 76 11.32 3.23 -22.17
C THR A 76 10.23 2.39 -21.54
N TYR A 77 9.08 3.01 -21.26
CA TYR A 77 7.90 2.31 -20.76
C TYR A 77 6.67 2.58 -21.64
N PRO A 78 6.42 1.75 -22.68
CA PRO A 78 5.45 2.05 -23.73
C PRO A 78 3.99 1.73 -23.36
N GLY A 79 3.74 0.95 -22.31
CA GLY A 79 2.37 0.57 -21.88
C GLY A 79 1.57 1.73 -21.25
N PRO A 80 0.35 1.52 -20.75
CA PRO A 80 -0.31 2.50 -19.87
C PRO A 80 0.32 2.51 -18.46
N ALA A 81 0.14 3.61 -17.72
CA ALA A 81 0.37 3.66 -16.26
C ALA A 81 -0.81 4.39 -15.60
N HIS A 82 -1.41 3.77 -14.58
CA HIS A 82 -2.52 4.36 -13.84
C HIS A 82 -2.01 4.79 -12.47
N LEU A 83 -1.72 6.08 -12.33
CA LEU A 83 -1.09 6.64 -11.14
C LEU A 83 -2.12 6.86 -10.03
N ALA A 84 -1.83 6.47 -8.79
CA ALA A 84 -2.72 6.67 -7.63
C ALA A 84 -2.42 7.98 -6.87
N ILE A 85 -1.90 9.01 -7.54
CA ILE A 85 -1.55 10.30 -6.93
C ILE A 85 -2.80 10.91 -6.26
N GLY A 86 -2.72 11.16 -4.96
CA GLY A 86 -3.80 11.71 -4.14
C GLY A 86 -4.67 10.65 -3.46
N GLN A 87 -4.39 9.36 -3.67
CA GLN A 87 -5.11 8.23 -3.05
C GLN A 87 -4.25 7.49 -2.00
N GLU A 88 -3.10 8.04 -1.62
CA GLU A 88 -2.13 7.35 -0.76
C GLU A 88 -2.72 7.05 0.63
N ALA A 89 -3.51 7.97 1.18
CA ALA A 89 -4.16 7.79 2.49
C ALA A 89 -5.13 6.61 2.52
N ALA A 90 -5.79 6.29 1.39
CA ALA A 90 -6.69 5.15 1.32
C ALA A 90 -5.92 3.83 1.42
N ALA A 91 -4.86 3.67 0.60
CA ALA A 91 -4.04 2.46 0.60
C ALA A 91 -3.25 2.29 1.91
N VAL A 92 -2.62 3.35 2.43
CA VAL A 92 -1.86 3.29 3.69
C VAL A 92 -2.79 3.06 4.87
N GLY A 93 -3.93 3.75 4.92
CA GLY A 93 -4.92 3.57 5.98
C GLY A 93 -5.48 2.15 6.03
N GLU A 94 -5.81 1.55 4.88
CA GLU A 94 -6.19 0.14 4.79
C GLU A 94 -5.06 -0.77 5.26
N ALA A 95 -3.87 -0.66 4.64
CA ALA A 95 -2.75 -1.56 4.90
C ALA A 95 -2.26 -1.50 6.35
N TYR A 96 -2.33 -0.34 7.01
CA TYR A 96 -1.91 -0.14 8.39
C TYR A 96 -2.61 -1.13 9.35
N TYR A 97 -3.90 -1.40 9.12
CA TYR A 97 -4.66 -2.34 9.95
C TYR A 97 -4.54 -3.80 9.52
N LEU A 98 -4.25 -4.07 8.25
CA LEU A 98 -4.12 -5.45 7.74
C LEU A 98 -2.78 -6.11 8.10
N ASP A 99 -2.77 -7.40 8.36
CA ASP A 99 -1.57 -8.20 8.63
C ASP A 99 -1.01 -8.83 7.35
N ALA A 100 0.25 -9.30 7.37
CA ALA A 100 0.94 -9.81 6.19
C ALA A 100 0.16 -10.91 5.42
N ASN A 101 -0.70 -11.67 6.11
CA ASN A 101 -1.51 -12.76 5.55
C ASN A 101 -2.86 -12.31 4.97
N ASP A 102 -3.28 -11.07 5.18
CA ASP A 102 -4.53 -10.54 4.64
C ASP A 102 -4.40 -10.20 3.16
N PHE A 103 -5.41 -10.60 2.38
CA PHE A 103 -5.46 -10.39 0.94
C PHE A 103 -6.09 -9.04 0.59
N VAL A 104 -5.38 -8.26 -0.23
CA VAL A 104 -5.91 -7.06 -0.88
C VAL A 104 -6.17 -7.37 -2.35
N PHE A 105 -7.38 -7.11 -2.83
CA PHE A 105 -7.77 -7.34 -4.22
C PHE A 105 -7.81 -6.02 -4.98
N GLY A 106 -6.65 -5.63 -5.51
CA GLY A 106 -6.47 -4.40 -6.27
C GLY A 106 -7.10 -4.41 -7.67
N SER A 107 -7.13 -3.23 -8.28
CA SER A 107 -7.56 -2.98 -9.65
C SER A 107 -6.36 -2.79 -10.61
N HIS A 108 -6.56 -2.09 -11.74
CA HIS A 108 -5.48 -1.67 -12.63
C HIS A 108 -4.70 -0.44 -12.11
N ARG A 109 -5.09 0.11 -10.95
CA ARG A 109 -4.48 1.25 -10.24
C ARG A 109 -4.08 0.83 -8.83
N SER A 110 -3.08 -0.04 -8.73
CA SER A 110 -2.77 -0.73 -7.46
C SER A 110 -1.31 -0.65 -7.04
N HIS A 111 -0.52 0.26 -7.63
CA HIS A 111 0.86 0.47 -7.19
C HIS A 111 0.91 0.84 -5.70
N HIS A 112 0.12 1.83 -5.31
CA HIS A 112 0.01 2.29 -3.93
C HIS A 112 -0.43 1.20 -2.93
N GLU A 113 -1.39 0.36 -3.29
CA GLU A 113 -1.87 -0.76 -2.46
C GLU A 113 -0.77 -1.79 -2.20
N ILE A 114 -0.03 -2.17 -3.24
CA ILE A 114 1.08 -3.14 -3.11
C ILE A 114 2.19 -2.56 -2.23
N ILE A 115 2.58 -1.31 -2.46
CA ILE A 115 3.65 -0.64 -1.69
C ILE A 115 3.22 -0.45 -0.23
N ALA A 116 2.00 0.03 0.02
CA ALA A 116 1.47 0.20 1.37
C ALA A 116 1.41 -1.15 2.11
N LYS A 117 0.97 -2.22 1.43
CA LYS A 117 0.93 -3.57 2.00
C LYS A 117 2.32 -4.08 2.36
N ALA A 118 3.31 -3.86 1.49
CA ALA A 118 4.69 -4.26 1.73
C ALA A 118 5.27 -3.53 2.95
N PHE A 119 5.13 -2.20 3.03
CA PHE A 119 5.60 -1.44 4.21
C PHE A 119 4.88 -1.87 5.48
N SER A 120 3.56 -2.09 5.44
CA SER A 120 2.84 -2.57 6.60
C SER A 120 3.34 -3.94 7.08
N ALA A 121 3.57 -4.87 6.14
CA ALA A 121 4.14 -6.18 6.44
C ALA A 121 5.55 -6.06 7.05
N ILE A 122 6.42 -5.21 6.49
CA ILE A 122 7.76 -4.96 7.02
C ILE A 122 7.70 -4.54 8.49
N HIS A 123 6.81 -3.60 8.82
CA HIS A 123 6.67 -3.12 10.20
C HIS A 123 6.13 -4.18 11.16
N LYS A 124 5.27 -5.09 10.69
CA LYS A 124 4.56 -6.06 11.56
C LYS A 124 5.28 -7.41 11.73
N LEU A 125 6.05 -7.84 10.75
CA LEU A 125 6.84 -9.07 10.83
C LEU A 125 7.97 -8.91 11.86
N SER A 126 8.55 -10.00 12.34
CA SER A 126 9.80 -9.98 13.11
C SER A 126 11.02 -9.82 12.21
N ASP A 127 12.17 -9.48 12.79
CA ASP A 127 13.43 -9.37 12.04
C ASP A 127 13.87 -10.73 11.46
N ASP A 128 13.62 -11.82 12.20
CA ASP A 128 13.91 -13.18 11.74
C ASP A 128 13.05 -13.58 10.54
N GLU A 129 11.75 -13.26 10.58
CA GLU A 129 10.84 -13.50 9.45
C GLU A 129 11.24 -12.70 8.20
N LEU A 130 11.60 -11.43 8.37
CA LEU A 130 12.07 -10.59 7.25
C LEU A 130 13.36 -11.15 6.65
N LYS A 131 14.31 -11.52 7.51
CA LYS A 131 15.58 -12.10 7.07
C LYS A 131 15.35 -13.40 6.30
N ASP A 132 14.52 -14.30 6.82
CA ASP A 132 14.20 -15.56 6.15
C ASP A 132 13.56 -15.33 4.77
N ILE A 133 12.61 -14.39 4.66
CA ILE A 133 12.00 -14.02 3.38
C ILE A 133 13.07 -13.52 2.39
N MET A 134 13.93 -12.60 2.83
CA MET A 134 14.96 -12.00 1.97
C MET A 134 16.05 -12.99 1.53
N GLU A 135 16.48 -13.89 2.43
CA GLU A 135 17.49 -14.93 2.14
C GLU A 135 16.95 -16.01 1.19
N ASN A 136 15.66 -16.32 1.27
CA ASN A 136 15.04 -17.35 0.44
C ASN A 136 14.53 -16.83 -0.91
N TYR A 137 14.17 -15.55 -1.02
CA TYR A 137 13.70 -14.97 -2.27
C TYR A 137 14.81 -14.96 -3.33
N MET A 138 14.58 -15.66 -4.44
CA MET A 138 15.55 -15.88 -5.52
C MET A 138 16.93 -16.35 -5.02
N GLY A 139 16.95 -17.17 -3.95
CA GLY A 139 18.18 -17.69 -3.34
C GLY A 139 19.06 -16.61 -2.70
N GLY A 140 18.48 -15.47 -2.31
CA GLY A 140 19.17 -14.42 -1.55
C GLY A 140 20.06 -13.51 -2.38
N ALA A 141 20.07 -13.66 -3.71
CA ALA A 141 20.91 -12.86 -4.59
C ALA A 141 20.63 -11.35 -4.49
N LEU A 142 19.35 -10.97 -4.37
CA LEU A 142 18.95 -9.58 -4.17
C LEU A 142 19.37 -9.09 -2.78
N TYR A 143 19.12 -9.88 -1.74
CA TYR A 143 19.45 -9.53 -0.36
C TYR A 143 20.95 -9.26 -0.19
N GLN A 144 21.80 -10.12 -0.76
CA GLN A 144 23.26 -9.92 -0.73
C GLN A 144 23.66 -8.59 -1.39
N LYS A 145 23.02 -8.21 -2.50
CA LYS A 145 23.33 -6.95 -3.19
C LYS A 145 22.85 -5.73 -2.42
N VAL A 146 21.68 -5.82 -1.80
CA VAL A 146 21.13 -4.76 -0.94
C VAL A 146 22.02 -4.58 0.29
N ALA A 147 22.37 -5.66 0.99
CA ALA A 147 23.27 -5.61 2.14
C ALA A 147 24.67 -5.04 1.78
N GLU A 148 25.16 -5.29 0.56
CA GLU A 148 26.44 -4.77 0.08
C GLU A 148 26.39 -3.29 -0.32
N LYS A 149 25.30 -2.85 -0.98
CA LYS A 149 25.25 -1.53 -1.65
C LYS A 149 24.35 -0.51 -0.99
N LEU A 150 23.33 -0.95 -0.25
CA LEU A 150 22.30 -0.14 0.39
C LEU A 150 21.95 -0.72 1.79
N PRO A 151 22.93 -0.85 2.69
CA PRO A 151 22.66 -1.36 4.03
C PRO A 151 21.72 -0.41 4.78
N GLY A 152 20.68 -0.96 5.41
CA GLY A 152 19.85 -0.20 6.35
C GLY A 152 20.51 -0.11 7.73
N ALA A 153 20.06 0.84 8.56
CA ALA A 153 20.51 0.95 9.95
C ALA A 153 20.03 -0.23 10.81
N ASP A 154 18.91 -0.85 10.43
CA ASP A 154 18.35 -2.05 11.05
C ASP A 154 17.74 -3.00 9.99
N MET A 155 17.14 -4.10 10.45
CA MET A 155 16.51 -5.09 9.56
C MET A 155 15.30 -4.53 8.82
N LYS A 156 14.54 -3.61 9.43
CA LYS A 156 13.35 -2.98 8.81
C LYS A 156 13.76 -2.07 7.67
N GLU A 157 14.76 -1.23 7.89
CA GLU A 157 15.31 -0.37 6.84
C GLU A 157 15.98 -1.18 5.74
N THR A 158 16.67 -2.27 6.10
CA THR A 158 17.22 -3.20 5.10
C THR A 158 16.11 -3.84 4.26
N ALA A 159 15.00 -4.25 4.87
CA ALA A 159 13.84 -4.80 4.17
C ALA A 159 13.11 -3.75 3.33
N LYS A 160 13.14 -2.47 3.69
CA LYS A 160 12.63 -1.37 2.84
C LYS A 160 13.51 -1.14 1.61
N ASN A 161 14.81 -1.39 1.70
CA ASN A 161 15.76 -1.27 0.60
C ASN A 161 15.77 -2.50 -0.33
N PHE A 162 15.23 -3.63 0.13
CA PHE A 162 15.16 -4.91 -0.58
C PHE A 162 13.99 -4.96 -1.57
#